data_AF-A0A847W782-F1
#
_entry.id   AF-A0A847W782-F1
#
_cell.length_a   1.000
_cell.length_b   1.000
_cell.length_c   1.000
_cell.angle_alpha   90.00
_cell.angle_beta   90.00
_cell.angle_gamma   90.00
#
_symmetry.space_group_name_H-M   'P 1'
#
loop_
_entity.id
_entity.type
_entity.pdbx_description
1 polymer ?
#
loop_
_entity_poly.entity_id
_entity_poly.type
_entity_poly.pdbx_seq_one_letter_code
_entity_poly.pdbx_strand_id
1 'polypeptide(L)'
;MKFKIGDRVLVTAGKDKGKKSVIVALLARQNKVIVKDVNLYYKHTKPFMDKPGEKTRSERALPVANIAVLNDQDQADRLAYRRTADGQKERFFRKTGQLAKAEKLDKVVKADKKAKKTTKKATKKESLLTEDSQKFAQEAIEAEKKTAKRASSKIAKTSRIRKTQDKG
;
A
#
# COMPACT_ATOMS: atom_id res chain seq x y z
N MET A 1 -9.28 -17.01 25.94
CA MET A 1 -8.71 -16.85 24.57
C MET A 1 -7.18 -16.97 24.64
N LYS A 2 -6.53 -17.72 23.74
CA LYS A 2 -5.06 -18.01 23.81
C LYS A 2 -4.18 -17.13 22.90
N PHE A 3 -4.80 -16.48 21.92
CA PHE A 3 -4.14 -15.61 20.96
C PHE A 3 -3.74 -14.28 21.61
N LYS A 4 -2.73 -13.64 21.03
CA LYS A 4 -2.28 -12.28 21.38
C LYS A 4 -2.22 -11.44 20.11
N ILE A 5 -2.21 -10.13 20.29
CA ILE A 5 -2.02 -9.20 19.18
C ILE A 5 -0.59 -9.39 18.64
N GLY A 6 -0.44 -9.42 17.31
CA GLY A 6 0.86 -9.66 16.66
C GLY A 6 1.19 -11.14 16.42
N ASP A 7 0.31 -12.08 16.75
CA ASP A 7 0.50 -13.49 16.39
C ASP A 7 0.33 -13.68 14.87
N ARG A 8 1.20 -14.50 14.26
CA ARG A 8 1.05 -14.97 12.88
C ARG A 8 0.03 -16.10 12.82
N VAL A 9 -0.88 -16.01 11.86
CA VAL A 9 -2.03 -16.91 11.77
C VAL A 9 -2.35 -17.31 10.34
N LEU A 10 -2.94 -18.49 10.21
CA LEU A 10 -3.49 -19.05 8.98
C LEU A 10 -5.01 -19.13 9.10
N VAL A 11 -5.72 -18.65 8.07
CA VAL A 11 -7.17 -18.79 8.00
C VAL A 11 -7.53 -20.21 7.54
N THR A 12 -8.23 -20.95 8.38
CA THR A 12 -8.60 -22.37 8.12
C THR A 12 -9.93 -22.50 7.40
N ALA A 13 -10.85 -21.54 7.59
CA ALA A 13 -12.21 -21.59 7.04
C ALA A 13 -12.73 -20.20 6.64
N GLY A 14 -13.70 -20.19 5.72
CA GLY A 14 -14.33 -18.97 5.20
C GLY A 14 -13.78 -18.50 3.85
N LYS A 15 -14.20 -17.30 3.44
CA LYS A 15 -13.87 -16.68 2.13
C LYS A 15 -12.37 -16.62 1.85
N ASP A 16 -11.59 -16.38 2.89
CA ASP A 16 -10.14 -16.13 2.80
C ASP A 16 -9.30 -17.34 3.28
N LYS A 17 -9.84 -18.56 3.16
CA LYS A 17 -9.15 -19.81 3.54
C LYS A 17 -7.77 -19.91 2.88
N GLY A 18 -6.77 -20.31 3.66
CA GLY A 18 -5.38 -20.49 3.23
C GLY A 18 -4.52 -19.23 3.33
N LYS A 19 -5.10 -18.05 3.59
CA LYS A 19 -4.31 -16.83 3.74
C LYS A 19 -3.54 -16.81 5.06
N LYS A 20 -2.26 -16.44 4.99
CA LYS A 20 -1.37 -16.20 6.14
C LYS A 20 -1.31 -14.70 6.42
N SER A 21 -1.44 -14.31 7.68
CA SER A 21 -1.54 -12.90 8.09
C SER A 21 -1.28 -12.73 9.58
N VAL A 22 -1.38 -11.50 10.09
CA VAL A 22 -1.10 -11.16 11.49
C VAL A 22 -2.36 -10.61 12.16
N ILE A 23 -2.56 -10.92 13.44
CA ILE A 23 -3.67 -10.39 14.21
C ILE A 23 -3.43 -8.91 14.57
N VAL A 24 -4.35 -8.04 14.17
CA VAL A 24 -4.33 -6.58 14.41
C VAL A 24 -5.01 -6.23 15.72
N ALA A 25 -6.16 -6.85 16.01
CA ALA A 25 -6.92 -6.57 17.22
C ALA A 25 -7.66 -7.82 17.75
N LEU A 26 -7.86 -7.86 19.06
CA LEU A 26 -8.54 -8.96 19.75
C LEU A 26 -9.84 -8.45 20.39
N LEU A 27 -10.96 -9.08 20.05
CA LEU A 27 -12.26 -8.85 20.69
C LEU A 27 -12.55 -10.00 21.66
N ALA A 28 -11.83 -10.02 22.79
CA ALA A 28 -11.85 -11.12 23.75
C ALA A 28 -13.25 -11.46 24.28
N ARG A 29 -14.10 -10.45 24.51
CA ARG A 29 -15.49 -10.64 24.97
C ARG A 29 -16.35 -11.42 23.99
N GLN A 30 -16.07 -11.31 22.70
CA GLN A 30 -16.88 -11.91 21.63
C GLN A 30 -16.23 -13.15 21.02
N ASN A 31 -15.06 -13.58 21.52
CA ASN A 31 -14.23 -14.64 20.93
C ASN A 31 -13.97 -14.41 19.42
N LYS A 32 -13.72 -13.15 19.04
CA LYS A 32 -13.38 -12.76 17.67
C LYS A 32 -12.04 -12.03 17.60
N VAL A 33 -11.43 -12.04 16.43
CA VAL A 33 -10.16 -11.37 16.15
C VAL A 33 -10.22 -10.64 14.81
N ILE A 34 -9.55 -9.50 14.70
CA ILE A 34 -9.39 -8.76 13.45
C ILE A 34 -8.00 -9.07 12.92
N VAL A 35 -7.95 -9.51 11.67
CA VAL A 35 -6.74 -10.03 11.02
C VAL A 35 -6.46 -9.18 9.79
N LYS A 36 -5.19 -8.80 9.61
CA LYS A 36 -4.75 -7.91 8.54
C LYS A 36 -5.05 -8.50 7.16
N ASP A 37 -5.66 -7.71 6.29
CA ASP A 37 -6.00 -8.05 4.89
C ASP A 37 -6.89 -9.30 4.71
N VAL A 38 -7.62 -9.70 5.75
CA VAL A 38 -8.54 -10.84 5.74
C VAL A 38 -9.96 -10.36 6.10
N ASN A 39 -10.98 -11.01 5.52
CA ASN A 39 -12.40 -10.76 5.80
C ASN A 39 -12.79 -9.31 5.49
N LEU A 40 -12.38 -8.86 4.30
CA LEU A 40 -12.53 -7.49 3.85
C LEU A 40 -13.92 -7.24 3.27
N TYR A 41 -14.56 -6.16 3.71
CA TYR A 41 -15.84 -5.69 3.22
C TYR A 41 -15.75 -4.24 2.76
N TYR A 42 -16.60 -3.88 1.80
CA TYR A 42 -16.79 -2.50 1.40
C TYR A 42 -17.78 -1.82 2.35
N LYS A 43 -17.38 -0.69 2.91
CA LYS A 43 -18.24 0.24 3.60
C LYS A 43 -18.46 1.43 2.67
N HIS A 44 -19.71 1.65 2.28
CA HIS A 44 -20.10 2.85 1.54
C HIS A 44 -20.48 3.91 2.57
N THR A 45 -19.72 5.00 2.60
CA THR A 45 -20.02 6.16 3.44
C THR A 45 -20.78 7.17 2.58
N LYS A 46 -21.99 7.55 3.02
CA LYS A 46 -22.77 8.59 2.33
C LYS A 46 -21.99 9.91 2.35
N PRO A 47 -22.11 10.73 1.29
CA PRO A 47 -21.53 12.07 1.30
C PRO A 47 -22.09 12.86 2.49
N PHE A 48 -21.24 13.65 3.13
CA PHE A 48 -21.63 14.50 4.25
C PHE A 48 -20.85 15.81 4.19
N MET A 49 -21.58 16.92 4.14
CA MET A 49 -21.01 18.26 3.91
C MET A 49 -20.15 18.27 2.63
N ASP A 50 -18.94 18.84 2.69
CA ASP A 50 -18.02 18.94 1.56
C ASP A 50 -17.26 17.63 1.24
N LYS A 51 -17.56 16.52 1.93
CA LYS A 51 -16.90 15.24 1.68
C LYS A 51 -17.72 14.39 0.71
N PRO A 52 -17.17 14.05 -0.47
CA PRO A 52 -17.84 13.14 -1.40
C PRO A 52 -17.99 11.75 -0.77
N GLY A 53 -18.94 10.98 -1.29
CA GLY A 53 -19.15 9.60 -0.85
C GLY A 53 -17.89 8.76 -1.09
N GLU A 54 -17.52 7.93 -0.10
CA GLU A 54 -16.31 7.11 -0.17
C GLU A 54 -16.66 5.62 -0.07
N LYS A 55 -16.01 4.82 -0.92
CA LYS A 55 -16.02 3.36 -0.85
C LYS A 55 -14.74 2.89 -0.14
N THR A 56 -14.82 2.73 1.17
CA THR A 56 -13.67 2.29 1.97
C THR A 56 -13.69 0.77 2.16
N ARG A 57 -12.54 0.12 1.99
CA ARG A 57 -12.37 -1.31 2.32
C ARG A 57 -11.92 -1.45 3.77
N SER A 58 -12.62 -2.24 4.56
CA SER A 58 -12.34 -2.42 5.98
C SER A 58 -12.36 -3.89 6.37
N GLU A 59 -11.42 -4.29 7.23
CA GLU A 59 -11.30 -5.62 7.81
C GLU A 59 -12.40 -5.83 8.86
N ARG A 60 -13.04 -6.99 8.86
CA ARG A 60 -14.03 -7.36 9.87
C ARG A 60 -13.54 -8.49 10.76
N ALA A 61 -14.05 -8.49 11.98
CA ALA A 61 -13.73 -9.51 12.96
C ALA A 61 -14.15 -10.92 12.50
N LEU A 62 -13.27 -11.88 12.70
CA LEU A 62 -13.43 -13.29 12.41
C LEU A 62 -13.55 -14.09 13.71
N PRO A 63 -14.34 -15.19 13.73
CA PRO A 63 -14.34 -16.12 14.85
C PRO A 63 -12.95 -16.74 15.05
N VAL A 64 -12.56 -16.92 16.30
CA VAL A 64 -11.28 -17.57 16.65
C VAL A 64 -11.19 -19.01 16.12
N ALA A 65 -12.31 -19.70 15.94
CA ALA A 65 -12.35 -21.06 15.42
C ALA A 65 -11.89 -21.18 13.95
N ASN A 66 -11.96 -20.10 13.18
CA ASN A 66 -11.62 -20.13 11.75
C ASN A 66 -10.13 -19.87 11.49
N ILE A 67 -9.31 -19.84 12.55
CA ILE A 67 -7.92 -19.39 12.49
C ILE A 67 -7.04 -20.35 13.29
N ALA A 68 -5.90 -20.71 12.71
CA ALA A 68 -4.83 -21.46 13.37
C ALA A 68 -3.61 -20.54 13.57
N VAL A 69 -2.84 -20.77 14.65
CA VAL A 69 -1.55 -20.08 14.81
C VAL A 69 -0.53 -20.72 13.87
N LEU A 70 0.33 -19.91 13.27
CA LEU A 70 1.49 -20.40 12.53
C LEU A 70 2.69 -20.49 13.47
N ASN A 71 3.39 -21.61 13.43
CA ASN A 71 4.68 -21.78 14.11
C ASN A 71 5.82 -21.19 13.28
N ASP A 72 7.04 -21.26 13.82
CA ASP A 72 8.25 -20.74 13.15
C ASP A 72 8.61 -21.53 11.87
N GLN A 73 8.09 -22.75 11.68
CA GLN A 73 8.20 -23.51 10.43
C GLN A 73 7.00 -23.31 9.48
N ASP A 74 6.20 -22.26 9.68
CA ASP A 74 5.11 -21.90 8.77
C ASP A 74 3.98 -22.94 8.64
N GLN A 75 3.85 -23.81 9.67
CA GLN A 75 2.83 -24.84 9.80
C GLN A 75 1.76 -24.44 10.82
N ALA A 76 0.52 -24.89 10.57
CA ALA A 76 -0.58 -24.67 11.50
C ALA A 76 -0.38 -25.49 12.80
N ASP A 77 -0.46 -24.81 13.94
CA ASP A 77 -0.26 -25.41 15.26
C ASP A 77 -1.29 -24.92 16.29
N ARG A 78 -1.19 -25.42 17.53
CA ARG A 78 -1.99 -25.08 18.70
C ARG A 78 -1.11 -24.50 19.80
N LEU A 79 -1.66 -23.52 20.52
CA LEU A 79 -0.98 -22.89 21.66
C LEU A 79 -1.30 -23.64 22.96
N ALA A 80 -0.24 -23.87 23.75
CA ALA A 80 -0.29 -24.40 25.10
C ALA A 80 0.45 -23.46 26.07
N TYR A 81 0.25 -23.68 27.37
CA TYR A 81 0.94 -22.93 28.42
C TYR A 81 1.70 -23.90 29.31
N ARG A 82 2.94 -23.55 29.67
CA ARG A 82 3.75 -24.26 30.66
C ARG A 82 4.18 -23.27 31.74
N ARG A 83 4.48 -23.77 32.93
CA ARG A 83 5.14 -22.99 33.98
C ARG A 83 6.62 -23.34 33.97
N THR A 84 7.48 -22.33 33.95
CA THR A 84 8.92 -22.49 34.10
C THR A 84 9.26 -22.76 35.58
N ALA A 85 10.49 -23.22 35.87
CA ALA A 85 10.97 -23.39 37.24
C ALA A 85 10.83 -22.10 38.08
N ASP A 86 10.96 -20.94 37.43
CA ASP A 86 10.78 -19.61 38.04
C ASP A 86 9.30 -19.23 38.28
N GLY A 87 8.35 -20.13 38.02
CA GLY A 87 6.91 -19.90 38.17
C GLY A 87 6.25 -19.08 37.05
N GLN A 88 7.03 -18.58 36.09
CA GLN A 88 6.53 -17.78 34.97
C GLN A 88 5.71 -18.62 33.97
N LYS A 89 4.58 -18.05 33.50
CA LYS A 89 3.69 -18.71 32.53
C LYS A 89 4.13 -18.42 31.10
N GLU A 90 4.77 -19.41 30.49
CA GLU A 90 5.20 -19.34 29.10
C GLU A 90 4.15 -19.93 28.17
N ARG A 91 4.03 -19.32 26.99
CA ARG A 91 3.18 -19.82 25.90
C ARG A 91 4.06 -20.51 24.87
N PHE A 92 3.74 -21.74 24.51
CA PHE A 92 4.52 -22.54 23.56
C PHE A 92 3.65 -23.19 22.49
N PHE A 93 4.28 -23.53 21.38
CA PHE A 93 3.70 -24.27 20.24
C PHE A 93 3.67 -25.76 20.55
N ARG A 94 2.51 -26.42 20.43
CA ARG A 94 2.36 -27.81 20.86
C ARG A 94 3.13 -28.80 19.98
N LYS A 95 3.28 -28.53 18.68
CA LYS A 95 4.02 -29.42 17.77
C LYS A 95 5.54 -29.27 17.92
N THR A 96 6.02 -28.05 18.14
CA THR A 96 7.46 -27.75 18.08
C THR A 96 8.11 -27.58 19.45
N GLY A 97 7.31 -27.36 20.50
CA GLY A 97 7.80 -27.04 21.84
C GLY A 97 8.43 -25.65 21.98
N GLN A 98 8.50 -24.87 20.89
CA GLN A 98 9.13 -23.56 20.86
C GLN A 98 8.26 -22.49 21.51
N LEU A 99 8.91 -21.43 22.00
CA LEU A 99 8.25 -20.31 22.68
C LEU A 99 7.52 -19.41 21.67
N ALA A 100 6.20 -19.27 21.84
CA ALA A 100 5.36 -18.44 20.98
C ALA A 100 5.48 -16.95 21.36
N LYS A 101 6.51 -16.27 20.83
CA LYS A 101 6.71 -14.82 20.99
C LYS A 101 5.68 -14.06 20.16
N ALA A 102 4.92 -13.18 20.80
CA ALA A 102 4.10 -12.20 20.09
C ALA A 102 5.00 -11.02 19.67
N GLU A 103 5.03 -10.69 18.39
CA GLU A 103 5.73 -9.48 17.95
C GLU A 103 4.95 -8.24 18.42
N LYS A 104 5.65 -7.29 19.06
CA LYS A 104 5.03 -6.02 19.48
C LYS A 104 4.66 -5.21 18.22
N LEU A 105 3.38 -4.87 18.06
CA LEU A 105 2.85 -4.11 16.92
C LEU A 105 3.60 -2.80 16.63
N ASP A 106 4.15 -2.14 17.66
CA ASP A 106 4.88 -0.88 17.51
C ASP A 106 6.07 -0.99 16.55
N LYS A 107 6.68 -2.17 16.43
CA LYS A 107 7.79 -2.41 15.49
C LYS A 107 7.28 -2.61 14.07
N VAL A 108 6.17 -3.34 13.89
CA VAL A 108 5.57 -3.63 12.57
C VAL A 108 5.00 -2.36 11.93
N VAL A 109 4.25 -1.55 12.68
CA VAL A 109 3.68 -0.28 12.17
C VAL A 109 4.79 0.72 11.81
N LYS A 110 5.88 0.75 12.57
CA LYS A 110 7.06 1.59 12.24
C LYS A 110 7.77 1.09 10.99
N ALA A 111 7.91 -0.22 10.79
CA ALA A 111 8.46 -0.81 9.57
C ALA A 111 7.60 -0.52 8.33
N ASP A 112 6.27 -0.72 8.43
CA ASP A 112 5.30 -0.44 7.36
C ASP A 112 5.27 1.06 7.00
N LYS A 113 5.30 1.96 8.00
CA LYS A 113 5.39 3.41 7.76
C LYS A 113 6.71 3.80 7.09
N LYS A 114 7.82 3.17 7.47
CA LYS A 114 9.15 3.43 6.88
C LYS A 114 9.17 3.00 5.41
N ALA A 115 8.60 1.84 5.08
CA ALA A 115 8.48 1.33 3.72
C ALA A 115 7.55 2.18 2.82
N LYS A 116 6.41 2.67 3.35
CA LYS A 116 5.52 3.61 2.64
C LYS A 116 6.15 4.98 2.41
N LYS A 117 6.99 5.45 3.34
CA LYS A 117 7.71 6.73 3.22
C LYS A 117 8.79 6.67 2.14
N THR A 118 9.51 5.56 2.02
CA THR A 118 10.53 5.36 0.97
C THR A 118 9.91 5.22 -0.42
N THR A 119 8.80 4.49 -0.57
CA THR A 119 8.08 4.38 -1.86
C THR A 119 7.44 5.69 -2.31
N LYS A 120 6.86 6.48 -1.40
CA LYS A 120 6.38 7.86 -1.71
C LYS A 120 7.52 8.80 -2.09
N LYS A 121 8.72 8.64 -1.51
CA LYS A 121 9.89 9.45 -1.85
C LYS A 121 10.44 9.10 -3.23
N ALA A 122 10.39 7.82 -3.63
CA ALA A 122 10.81 7.36 -4.96
C ALA A 122 9.84 7.85 -6.07
N THR A 123 8.53 7.65 -5.90
CA THR A 123 7.52 8.12 -6.86
C THR A 123 7.52 9.64 -7.05
N LYS A 124 7.72 10.41 -5.97
CA LYS A 124 7.88 11.87 -6.06
C LYS A 124 9.15 12.30 -6.81
N LYS A 125 10.23 11.49 -6.74
CA LYS A 125 11.49 11.76 -7.44
C LYS A 125 11.37 11.47 -8.94
N GLU A 126 10.65 10.41 -9.31
CA GLU A 126 10.37 10.05 -10.71
C GLU A 126 9.43 11.05 -11.39
N SER A 127 8.41 11.58 -10.70
CA SER A 127 7.51 12.59 -11.27
C SER A 127 8.20 13.92 -11.55
N LEU A 128 9.17 14.32 -10.72
CA LEU A 128 9.96 15.54 -10.94
C LEU A 128 10.85 15.43 -12.19
N LEU A 129 11.44 14.25 -12.45
CA LEU A 129 12.27 14.02 -13.64
C LEU A 129 11.43 14.01 -14.94
N THR A 130 10.16 13.60 -14.88
CA THR A 130 9.26 13.62 -16.04
C THR A 130 8.75 15.01 -16.36
N GLU A 131 8.49 15.85 -15.36
CA GLU A 131 8.06 17.25 -15.55
C GLU A 131 9.17 18.12 -16.17
N ASP A 132 10.43 17.94 -15.76
CA ASP A 132 11.57 18.67 -16.33
C ASP A 132 11.83 18.29 -17.80
N SER A 133 11.68 17.00 -18.13
CA SER A 133 11.81 16.48 -19.50
C SER A 133 10.73 17.02 -20.43
N GLN A 134 9.49 17.15 -19.93
CA GLN A 134 8.36 17.68 -20.69
C GLN A 134 8.50 19.18 -20.96
N LYS A 135 9.09 19.95 -20.03
CA LYS A 135 9.40 21.38 -20.26
C LYS A 135 10.45 21.60 -21.35
N PHE A 136 11.53 20.83 -21.33
CA PHE A 136 12.56 20.91 -22.39
C PHE A 136 12.00 20.57 -23.78
N ALA A 137 11.11 19.57 -23.87
CA ALA A 137 10.46 19.21 -25.13
C ALA A 137 9.51 20.32 -25.62
N GLN A 138 8.74 20.95 -24.73
CA GLN A 138 7.86 22.08 -25.08
C GLN A 138 8.67 23.30 -25.54
N GLU A 139 9.78 23.61 -24.88
CA GLU A 139 10.66 24.73 -25.23
C GLU A 139 11.33 24.53 -26.61
N ALA A 140 11.74 23.30 -26.93
CA ALA A 140 12.31 22.96 -28.25
C ALA A 140 11.26 23.09 -29.39
N ILE A 141 10.04 22.59 -29.16
CA ILE A 141 8.93 22.72 -30.12
C ILE A 141 8.58 24.19 -30.34
N GLU A 142 8.59 25.00 -29.29
CA GLU A 142 8.32 26.44 -29.39
C GLU A 142 9.44 27.19 -30.13
N ALA A 143 10.70 26.81 -29.92
CA ALA A 143 11.84 27.33 -30.66
C ALA A 143 11.76 27.01 -32.17
N GLU A 144 11.40 25.78 -32.55
CA GLU A 144 11.18 25.40 -33.95
C GLU A 144 10.01 26.15 -34.60
N LYS A 145 8.90 26.32 -33.89
CA LYS A 145 7.78 27.14 -34.40
C LYS A 145 8.21 28.59 -34.62
N LYS A 146 9.08 29.13 -33.76
CA LYS A 146 9.60 30.50 -33.86
C LYS A 146 10.57 30.66 -35.04
N THR A 147 11.42 29.67 -35.32
CA THR A 147 12.31 29.68 -36.50
C THR A 147 11.52 29.51 -37.80
N ALA A 148 10.52 28.64 -37.84
CA ALA A 148 9.62 28.47 -38.99
C ALA A 148 8.80 29.75 -39.29
N LYS A 149 8.30 30.44 -38.25
CA LYS A 149 7.61 31.73 -38.40
C LYS A 149 8.54 32.83 -38.92
N ARG A 150 9.81 32.84 -38.49
CA ARG A 150 10.82 33.77 -39.03
C ARG A 150 11.16 33.46 -40.49
N ALA A 151 11.33 32.19 -40.86
CA ALA A 151 11.60 31.77 -42.23
C ALA A 151 10.47 32.15 -43.20
N SER A 152 9.22 31.85 -42.84
CA SER A 152 8.03 32.22 -43.63
C SER A 152 7.89 33.73 -43.79
N SER A 153 8.17 34.53 -42.76
CA SER A 153 8.18 36.00 -42.87
C SER A 153 9.26 36.52 -43.84
N LYS A 154 10.41 35.86 -43.91
CA LYS A 154 11.54 36.21 -44.80
C LYS A 154 11.23 35.85 -46.26
N ILE A 155 10.55 34.72 -46.47
CA ILE A 155 10.06 34.27 -47.78
C ILE A 155 8.96 35.23 -48.30
N ALA A 156 8.00 35.61 -47.45
CA ALA A 156 6.94 36.55 -47.83
C ALA A 156 7.47 37.96 -48.18
N LYS A 157 8.56 38.40 -47.53
CA LYS A 157 9.18 39.70 -47.81
C LYS A 157 9.96 39.69 -49.13
N THR A 158 10.64 38.58 -49.46
CA THR A 158 11.38 38.43 -50.72
C THR A 158 10.47 38.22 -51.94
N SER A 159 9.33 37.54 -51.78
CA SER A 159 8.34 37.43 -52.86
C SER A 159 7.63 38.75 -53.17
N ARG A 160 7.41 39.58 -52.15
CA ARG A 160 6.82 40.93 -52.29
C ARG A 160 7.74 41.89 -53.07
N ILE A 161 9.06 41.79 -52.87
CA ILE A 161 10.07 42.59 -53.60
C ILE A 161 10.19 42.15 -55.07
N ARG A 162 10.12 40.85 -55.35
CA ARG A 162 10.15 40.35 -56.74
C ARG A 162 8.92 40.77 -57.55
N LYS A 163 7.72 40.74 -56.94
CA LYS A 163 6.46 41.15 -57.59
C LYS A 163 6.39 42.64 -57.95
N THR A 164 7.24 43.48 -57.35
CA THR A 164 7.34 44.92 -57.68
C THR A 164 8.35 45.22 -58.78
N GLN A 165 9.27 44.31 -59.11
CA GLN A 165 10.24 44.49 -60.21
C GLN A 165 9.72 43.98 -61.57
N ASP A 166 8.67 43.15 -61.58
CA ASP A 166 8.05 42.57 -62.79
C ASP A 166 6.91 43.43 -63.37
N LYS A 167 6.74 44.67 -62.89
CA LYS A 167 5.66 45.61 -63.25
C LYS A 167 6.16 46.89 -63.94
N GLY A 168 7.42 46.94 -64.39
CA GLY A 168 7.97 48.01 -65.22
C GLY A 168 8.25 47.48 -66.61
#